data_AF-A0A562RG78-F1
#
_entry.id   AF-A0A562RG78-F1
#
_cell.length_a   1.000
_cell.length_b   1.000
_cell.length_c   1.000
_cell.angle_alpha   90.00
_cell.angle_beta   90.00
_cell.angle_gamma   90.00
#
_symmetry.space_group_name_H-M   'P 1'
#
loop_
_entity.id
_entity.type
_entity.pdbx_description
1 polymer ?
#
loop_
_entity_poly.entity_id
_entity_poly.type
_entity_poly.pdbx_seq_one_letter_code
_entity_poly.pdbx_strand_id
1 'polypeptide(L)' 'MTHSSLRPMDAFDPTEPAILHDRISGRIITWTADQADDYRLASRLRGDGTVAWRTYVFDGWGDVLGG' A
#
# COMPACT_ATOMS: atom_id res chain seq x y z
N MET A 1 -22.21 7.21 -2.24
CA MET A 1 -21.06 7.14 -1.33
C MET A 1 -20.13 6.05 -1.88
N THR A 2 -19.10 6.40 -2.63
CA THR A 2 -18.14 5.42 -3.16
C THR A 2 -16.74 5.89 -2.77
N HIS A 3 -16.46 5.83 -1.47
CA HIS A 3 -15.12 6.08 -0.96
C HIS A 3 -14.33 4.78 -1.08
N SER A 4 -13.72 4.55 -2.24
CA SER A 4 -12.57 3.65 -2.38
C SER A 4 -11.88 3.97 -3.71
N SER A 5 -11.25 5.13 -3.76
CA SER A 5 -10.41 5.61 -4.87
C SER A 5 -8.95 5.18 -4.69
N LEU A 6 -8.70 4.05 -4.01
CA LEU A 6 -7.35 3.55 -3.84
C LEU A 6 -6.87 2.98 -5.17
N ARG A 7 -5.68 3.41 -5.57
CA ARG A 7 -4.96 2.93 -6.75
C ARG A 7 -4.44 1.51 -6.50
N PRO A 8 -4.30 0.70 -7.55
CA PRO A 8 -3.76 -0.66 -7.44
C PRO A 8 -2.30 -0.64 -6.98
N MET A 9 -1.90 -1.64 -6.19
CA MET A 9 -0.57 -1.72 -5.57
C MET A 9 0.58 -1.97 -6.56
N ASP A 10 0.29 -2.35 -7.80
CA ASP A 10 1.29 -2.58 -8.84
C ASP A 10 1.99 -1.28 -9.30
N ALA A 11 1.29 -0.14 -9.20
CA ALA A 11 1.79 1.19 -9.53
C ALA A 11 2.29 1.98 -8.30
N PHE A 12 2.36 1.33 -7.14
CA PHE A 12 2.78 1.99 -5.90
C PHE A 12 4.27 2.32 -5.93
N ASP A 13 4.63 3.60 -5.73
CA ASP A 13 6.02 4.01 -5.51
C ASP A 13 6.31 4.05 -4.00
N PRO A 14 7.15 3.12 -3.47
CA PRO A 14 7.46 3.09 -2.06
C PRO A 14 8.37 4.25 -1.60
N THR A 15 8.90 5.06 -2.51
CA THR A 15 9.74 6.23 -2.16
C THR A 15 8.94 7.47 -1.80
N GLU A 16 7.65 7.50 -2.14
CA GLU A 16 6.78 8.62 -1.83
C GLU A 16 5.89 8.32 -0.62
N PRO A 17 5.63 9.30 0.26
CA PRO A 17 4.65 9.15 1.32
C PRO A 17 3.26 8.84 0.75
N ALA A 18 2.62 7.80 1.27
CA ALA A 18 1.33 7.34 0.79
C ALA A 18 0.44 6.84 1.93
N ILE A 19 -0.81 6.53 1.62
CA ILE A 19 -1.67 5.69 2.44
C ILE A 19 -1.84 4.33 1.77
N LEU A 20 -1.72 3.25 2.52
CA LEU A 20 -1.95 1.88 2.05
C LEU A 20 -3.15 1.29 2.78
N HIS A 21 -4.01 0.55 2.09
CA HIS A 21 -5.08 -0.20 2.75
C HIS A 21 -4.62 -1.64 2.99
N ASP A 22 -4.58 -2.04 4.25
CA ASP A 22 -4.33 -3.42 4.63
C ASP A 22 -5.65 -4.20 4.61
N ARG A 23 -5.75 -5.16 3.68
CA ARG A 23 -6.91 -6.03 3.49
C ARG A 23 -7.17 -6.95 4.67
N ILE A 24 -6.14 -7.31 5.45
CA ILE A 24 -6.31 -8.21 6.61
C ILE A 24 -7.06 -7.48 7.73
N SER A 25 -6.59 -6.29 8.11
CA SER A 25 -7.19 -5.52 9.20
C SER A 25 -8.30 -4.56 8.76
N GLY A 26 -8.44 -4.31 7.45
CA GLY A 26 -9.35 -3.30 6.89
C GLY A 26 -8.97 -1.87 7.28
N ARG A 27 -7.69 -1.63 7.59
CA ARG A 27 -7.19 -0.34 8.07
C ARG A 27 -6.35 0.36 7.02
N ILE A 28 -6.42 1.69 7.04
CA ILE A 28 -5.48 2.54 6.34
C ILE A 28 -4.20 2.65 7.19
N ILE A 29 -3.07 2.31 6.58
CA ILE A 29 -1.72 2.40 7.11
C ILE A 29 -1.03 3.56 6.42
N THR A 30 -0.46 4.47 7.20
CA THR A 30 0.41 5.52 6.65
C THR A 30 1.74 4.92 6.24
N TRP A 31 2.13 5.13 4.99
CA TRP A 31 3.40 4.71 4.44
C TRP A 31 4.43 5.84 4.49
N THR A 32 5.65 5.51 4.90
CA THR A 32 6.80 6.41 4.84
C THR A 32 7.92 5.77 4.03
N ALA A 33 8.73 6.61 3.39
CA ALA A 33 9.86 6.17 2.57
C ALA A 33 10.96 5.43 3.37
N ASP A 34 10.92 5.50 4.71
CA ASP A 34 11.90 4.83 5.60
C ASP A 34 11.94 3.30 5.40
N GLN A 35 10.82 2.72 4.96
CA GLN A 35 10.66 1.27 4.76
C GLN A 35 10.71 0.88 3.28
N ALA A 36 11.05 1.81 2.37
CA ALA A 36 11.04 1.59 0.93
C ALA A 36 11.94 0.44 0.48
N ASP A 37 13.17 0.38 0.99
CA ASP A 37 14.13 -0.64 0.59
C ASP A 37 13.72 -2.03 1.10
N ASP A 38 13.21 -2.13 2.33
CA ASP A 38 12.67 -3.38 2.87
C ASP A 38 11.44 -3.85 2.09
N TYR A 39 10.56 -2.92 1.69
CA TYR A 39 9.41 -3.24 0.87
C TYR A 39 9.82 -3.74 -0.51
N ARG A 40 10.77 -3.09 -1.19
CA ARG A 40 11.26 -3.56 -2.49
C ARG A 40 11.85 -4.97 -2.44
N LEU A 41 12.55 -5.30 -1.36
CA LEU A 41 13.23 -6.60 -1.20
C LEU A 41 12.29 -7.71 -0.73
N ALA A 42 11.33 -7.40 0.16
CA ALA A 42 10.50 -8.40 0.82
C ALA A 42 9.04 -8.44 0.33
N SER A 43 8.56 -7.41 -0.37
CA SER A 43 7.20 -7.39 -0.89
C SER A 43 7.02 -8.41 -2.01
N ARG A 44 5.81 -8.97 -2.10
CA ARG A 44 5.45 -9.94 -3.12
C ARG A 44 4.07 -9.62 -3.67
N LEU A 45 4.02 -9.25 -4.95
CA LEU A 45 2.76 -9.12 -5.68
C LEU A 45 2.12 -10.50 -5.84
N ARG A 46 0.86 -10.61 -5.44
CA ARG A 46 0.03 -11.80 -5.57
C ARG A 46 -0.80 -11.71 -6.85
N GLY A 47 -1.23 -12.86 -7.37
CA GLY A 47 -2.02 -12.93 -8.60
C GLY A 47 -3.42 -12.31 -8.50
N ASP A 48 -3.86 -11.91 -7.30
CA ASP A 48 -5.11 -11.19 -7.06
C ASP A 48 -4.95 -9.66 -7.02
N GLY A 49 -3.77 -9.14 -7.38
CA GLY A 49 -3.48 -7.71 -7.39
C GLY A 49 -3.10 -7.13 -6.02
N THR A 50 -3.05 -7.96 -4.97
CA THR A 50 -2.59 -7.54 -3.64
C THR A 50 -1.09 -7.70 -3.48
N VAL A 51 -0.47 -6.90 -2.62
CA VAL A 51 0.95 -7.04 -2.25
C VAL A 51 1.04 -7.53 -0.81
N ALA A 52 1.68 -8.68 -0.62
CA ALA A 52 2.03 -9.16 0.70
C ALA A 52 3.39 -8.63 1.12
N TRP A 53 3.46 -8.03 2.30
CA TRP A 53 4.71 -7.57 2.90
C TRP A 53 4.62 -7.62 4.41
N ARG A 54 5.61 -8.28 5.05
CA ARG A 54 5.60 -8.59 6.48
C ARG A 54 4.29 -9.29 6.89
N THR A 55 3.55 -8.70 7.82
CA THR A 55 2.24 -9.19 8.29
C THR A 55 1.06 -8.56 7.56
N TYR A 56 1.32 -7.67 6.59
CA TYR A 56 0.30 -6.92 5.87
C TYR A 56 0.00 -7.54 4.50
N VAL A 57 -1.23 -7.32 4.03
CA VAL A 57 -1.62 -7.59 2.65
C VAL A 57 -2.30 -6.33 2.13
N PHE A 58 -1.58 -5.56 1.34
CA PHE A 58 -2.09 -4.33 0.78
C PHE A 58 -2.87 -4.60 -0.50
N ASP A 59 -4.08 -4.06 -0.61
CA ASP A 59 -4.93 -4.17 -1.80
C ASP A 59 -5.13 -2.83 -2.53
N GLY A 60 -4.64 -1.73 -1.96
CA GLY A 60 -4.60 -0.45 -2.64
C GLY A 60 -3.81 0.61 -1.89
N TRP A 61 -3.45 1.66 -2.62
CA TRP A 61 -2.72 2.82 -2.11
C TRP A 61 -3.33 4.15 -2.57
N GLY A 62 -2.98 5.25 -1.92
CA GLY A 62 -3.37 6.60 -2.31
C GLY A 62 -2.35 7.61 -1.82
N ASP A 63 -2.44 8.83 -2.34
CA ASP A 63 -1.60 9.93 -1.85
C ASP A 63 -2.01 10.27 -0.42
N VAL A 64 -1.04 10.70 0.39
CA VAL A 64 -1.35 11.40 1.65
C VAL A 64 -1.93 12.75 1.25
N LEU A 65 -3.23 12.81 0.95
CA LEU A 65 -3.94 14.05 0.67
C LEU A 65 -3.96 14.93 1.94
N GLY A 66 -2.89 15.70 2.12
CA GLY A 66 -2.87 16.93 2.87
C GLY A 66 -3.18 18.08 1.91
N GLY A 67 -4.46 18.48 1.87
CA GLY A 67 -4.97 19.66 1.21
C GLY A 67 -6.30 20.05 1.82
#